data_AF-A0A2W0CCK4-F1
#
_entry.id   AF-A0A2W0CCK4-F1
#
_cell.length_a   1.000
_cell.length_b   1.000
_cell.length_c   1.000
_cell.angle_alpha   90.00
_cell.angle_beta   90.00
_cell.angle_gamma   90.00
#
_symmetry.space_group_name_H-M   'P 1'
#
loop_
_entity.id
_entity.type
_entity.pdbx_description
1 polymer ?
#
loop_
_entity_poly.entity_id
_entity_poly.type
_entity_poly.pdbx_seq_one_letter_code
_entity_poly.pdbx_strand_id
1 'polypeptide(L)'
;MAKTTDEMIEEFKSFTSYVRELESLSEQVWNTPITEGKWTLKDVIAHMMMWDQYFYEEAIYKIKQGEPLTVKHLNFDEFNANAMEYSKTRSKNTIVEEFVEKRMNIIHDITGLNEEEYTREYKDGDKKKFIIKKYVRAFISHDKHHKKQIEAFKKTLHIAK
;
A
#
# COMPACT_ATOMS: atom_id res chain seq x y z
N MET A 1 -6.13 9.62 22.61
CA MET A 1 -4.79 9.06 22.89
C MET A 1 -4.11 8.75 21.56
N ALA A 2 -2.79 8.85 21.46
CA ALA A 2 -2.06 8.43 20.27
C ALA A 2 -2.08 6.89 20.18
N LYS A 3 -2.14 6.34 18.97
CA LYS A 3 -2.12 4.88 18.78
C LYS A 3 -0.80 4.28 19.25
N THR A 4 -0.87 3.09 19.85
CA THR A 4 0.32 2.26 20.10
C THR A 4 0.88 1.74 18.78
N THR A 5 2.11 1.24 18.83
CA THR A 5 2.75 0.62 17.66
C THR A 5 1.98 -0.59 17.17
N ASP A 6 1.51 -1.47 18.06
CA ASP A 6 0.69 -2.63 17.71
C ASP A 6 -0.65 -2.24 17.07
N GLU A 7 -1.32 -1.20 17.60
CA GLU A 7 -2.55 -0.67 17.01
C GLU A 7 -2.34 -0.10 15.59
N MET A 8 -1.16 0.45 15.32
CA MET A 8 -0.80 0.91 13.98
C MET A 8 -0.54 -0.26 13.03
N ILE A 9 0.17 -1.30 13.47
CA ILE A 9 0.43 -2.49 12.67
C ILE A 9 -0.89 -3.18 12.30
N GLU A 10 -1.77 -3.39 13.28
CA GLU A 10 -3.06 -4.04 13.02
C GLU A 10 -3.96 -3.20 12.12
N GLU A 11 -3.93 -1.87 12.23
CA GLU A 11 -4.63 -1.00 11.27
C GLU A 11 -4.05 -1.13 9.86
N PHE A 12 -2.72 -1.10 9.71
CA PHE A 12 -2.06 -1.22 8.42
C PHE A 12 -2.29 -2.59 7.77
N LYS A 13 -2.30 -3.65 8.58
CA LYS A 13 -2.64 -5.02 8.18
C LYS A 13 -4.11 -5.14 7.79
N SER A 14 -5.05 -4.49 8.50
CA SER A 14 -6.48 -4.61 8.23
C SER A 14 -6.89 -4.21 6.80
N PHE A 15 -6.05 -3.43 6.12
CA PHE A 15 -6.29 -3.08 4.73
C PHE A 15 -6.20 -4.29 3.79
N THR A 16 -5.43 -5.34 4.11
CA THR A 16 -5.42 -6.59 3.32
C THR A 16 -6.78 -7.25 3.32
N SER A 17 -7.46 -7.30 4.47
CA SER A 17 -8.82 -7.83 4.58
C SER A 17 -9.80 -7.00 3.76
N TYR A 18 -9.65 -5.67 3.78
CA TYR A 18 -10.46 -4.79 2.94
C TYR A 18 -10.26 -5.06 1.44
N VAL A 19 -9.02 -5.24 0.99
CA VAL A 19 -8.73 -5.56 -0.42
C VAL A 19 -9.28 -6.93 -0.81
N ARG A 20 -9.23 -7.93 0.09
CA ARG A 20 -9.88 -9.24 -0.10
C ARG A 20 -11.40 -9.12 -0.29
N GLU A 21 -12.08 -8.28 0.51
CA GLU A 21 -13.53 -8.07 0.36
C GLU A 21 -13.90 -7.58 -1.05
N LEU A 22 -13.03 -6.80 -1.70
CA LEU A 22 -13.23 -6.30 -3.06
C LEU A 22 -13.21 -7.42 -4.13
N GLU A 23 -12.67 -8.61 -3.84
CA GLU A 23 -12.69 -9.76 -4.76
C GLU A 23 -14.11 -10.18 -5.15
N SER A 24 -15.09 -9.91 -4.27
CA SER A 24 -16.51 -10.17 -4.52
C SER A 24 -17.10 -9.33 -5.66
N LEU A 25 -16.47 -8.20 -6.02
CA LEU A 25 -16.88 -7.36 -7.15
C LEU A 25 -16.49 -8.00 -8.47
N SER A 26 -17.27 -7.80 -9.53
CA SER A 26 -16.97 -8.38 -10.85
C SER A 26 -15.68 -7.82 -11.46
N GLU A 27 -15.06 -8.55 -12.39
CA GLU A 27 -13.91 -8.07 -13.15
C GLU A 27 -14.23 -6.75 -13.88
N GLN A 28 -15.45 -6.60 -14.40
CA GLN A 28 -15.90 -5.36 -15.02
C GLN A 28 -15.81 -4.18 -14.05
N VAL A 29 -16.27 -4.34 -12.79
CA VAL A 29 -16.20 -3.29 -11.77
C VAL A 29 -14.75 -2.92 -11.45
N TRP A 30 -13.85 -3.91 -11.39
CA TRP A 30 -12.43 -3.68 -11.17
C TRP A 30 -11.77 -2.85 -12.29
N ASN A 31 -12.25 -3.01 -13.52
CA ASN A 31 -11.77 -2.27 -14.69
C ASN A 31 -12.55 -0.97 -14.96
N THR A 32 -13.46 -0.56 -14.06
CA THR A 32 -14.20 0.72 -14.17
C THR A 32 -13.46 1.82 -13.40
N PRO A 33 -13.34 3.04 -13.97
CA PRO A 33 -12.84 4.21 -13.26
C PRO A 33 -13.58 4.50 -11.95
N ILE A 34 -12.83 4.71 -10.85
CA ILE A 34 -13.42 5.09 -9.55
C ILE A 34 -14.03 6.50 -9.56
N THR A 35 -13.65 7.30 -10.55
CA THR A 35 -14.20 8.61 -10.90
C THR A 35 -13.99 8.80 -12.40
N GLU A 36 -14.90 9.48 -13.09
CA GLU A 36 -14.77 9.74 -14.53
C GLU A 36 -13.41 10.35 -14.88
N GLY A 37 -12.75 9.79 -15.90
CA GLY A 37 -11.41 10.20 -16.35
C GLY A 37 -10.27 9.87 -15.40
N LYS A 38 -10.50 9.12 -14.31
CA LYS A 38 -9.47 8.72 -13.35
C LYS A 38 -9.15 7.22 -13.43
N TRP A 39 -8.28 6.79 -12.52
CA TRP A 39 -7.85 5.40 -12.34
C TRP A 39 -9.01 4.44 -12.11
N THR A 40 -8.88 3.23 -12.63
CA THR A 40 -9.78 2.12 -12.30
C THR A 40 -9.57 1.65 -10.87
N LEU A 41 -10.51 0.86 -10.33
CA LEU A 41 -10.28 0.22 -9.04
C LEU A 41 -9.01 -0.65 -9.06
N LYS A 42 -8.76 -1.35 -10.16
CA LYS A 42 -7.55 -2.17 -10.33
C LYS A 42 -6.28 -1.33 -10.33
N ASP A 43 -6.27 -0.19 -11.01
CA ASP A 43 -5.13 0.76 -10.98
C ASP A 43 -4.88 1.28 -9.56
N VAL A 44 -5.96 1.55 -8.80
CA VAL A 44 -5.86 1.98 -7.40
C VAL A 44 -5.18 0.91 -6.55
N ILE A 45 -5.59 -0.36 -6.63
CA ILE A 45 -4.95 -1.40 -5.82
C ILE A 45 -3.52 -1.70 -6.30
N ALA A 46 -3.27 -1.68 -7.61
CA ALA A 46 -1.95 -1.92 -8.19
C ALA A 46 -0.91 -0.86 -7.77
N HIS A 47 -1.27 0.42 -7.72
CA HIS A 47 -0.32 1.44 -7.25
C HIS A 47 0.03 1.26 -5.77
N MET A 48 -0.95 0.90 -4.94
CA MET A 48 -0.71 0.69 -3.51
C MET A 48 0.23 -0.51 -3.30
N MET A 49 -0.02 -1.60 -4.02
CA MET A 49 0.84 -2.79 -4.04
C MET A 49 2.28 -2.45 -4.46
N MET A 50 2.47 -1.66 -5.52
CA MET A 50 3.81 -1.33 -5.99
C MET A 50 4.56 -0.45 -4.99
N TRP A 51 3.88 0.45 -4.28
CA TRP A 51 4.50 1.18 -3.17
C TRP A 51 4.88 0.26 -2.01
N ASP A 52 4.03 -0.71 -1.66
CA ASP A 52 4.37 -1.72 -0.65
C ASP A 52 5.61 -2.51 -1.07
N GLN A 53 5.67 -2.95 -2.33
CA GLN A 53 6.85 -3.64 -2.87
C GLN A 53 8.12 -2.78 -2.77
N TYR A 54 8.05 -1.53 -3.25
CA TYR A 54 9.19 -0.62 -3.25
C TYR A 54 9.73 -0.38 -1.83
N PHE A 55 8.87 -0.05 -0.87
CA PHE A 55 9.31 0.19 0.50
C PHE A 55 9.73 -1.08 1.23
N TYR A 56 9.20 -2.24 0.83
CA TYR A 56 9.70 -3.52 1.33
C TYR A 56 11.14 -3.75 0.89
N GLU A 57 11.39 -3.73 -0.42
CA GLU A 57 12.68 -4.06 -1.03
C GLU A 57 13.77 -3.04 -0.65
N GLU A 58 13.44 -1.75 -0.67
CA GLU A 58 14.42 -0.67 -0.55
C GLU A 58 14.62 -0.16 0.89
N ALA A 59 13.71 -0.52 1.82
CA ALA A 59 13.81 -0.13 3.23
C ALA A 59 13.62 -1.31 4.19
N ILE A 60 12.42 -1.87 4.31
CA ILE A 60 12.08 -2.78 5.43
C ILE A 60 12.94 -4.04 5.40
N TYR A 61 13.06 -4.68 4.25
CA TYR A 61 13.91 -5.86 4.07
C TYR A 61 15.38 -5.53 4.37
N LYS A 62 15.88 -4.38 3.92
CA LYS A 62 17.26 -3.94 4.16
C LYS A 62 17.54 -3.65 5.63
N ILE A 63 16.60 -3.03 6.33
CA ILE A 63 16.69 -2.84 7.78
C ILE A 63 16.81 -4.20 8.48
N LYS A 64 15.98 -5.18 8.09
CA LYS A 64 16.03 -6.55 8.63
C LYS A 64 17.38 -7.24 8.36
N GLN A 65 17.99 -7.00 7.20
CA GLN A 65 19.32 -7.53 6.86
C GLN A 65 20.49 -6.75 7.47
N GLY A 66 20.24 -5.60 8.12
CA GLY A 66 21.31 -4.70 8.56
C GLY A 66 22.03 -3.99 7.40
N GLU A 67 21.40 -3.91 6.24
CA GLU A 67 21.94 -3.26 5.04
C GLU A 67 21.61 -1.75 4.99
N PRO A 68 22.43 -0.94 4.31
CA PRO A 68 22.06 0.44 3.99
C PRO A 68 20.80 0.51 3.14
N LEU A 69 19.86 1.39 3.52
CA LEU A 69 18.64 1.62 2.76
C LEU A 69 18.96 2.26 1.42
N THR A 70 18.15 1.94 0.42
CA THR A 70 18.31 2.41 -0.96
C THR A 70 17.10 3.17 -1.48
N VAL A 71 16.07 3.40 -0.64
CA VAL A 71 14.92 4.26 -0.97
C VAL A 71 15.40 5.61 -1.50
N LYS A 72 14.92 5.99 -2.67
CA LYS A 72 15.13 7.30 -3.29
C LYS A 72 13.82 8.03 -3.52
N HIS A 73 13.91 9.33 -3.73
CA HIS A 73 12.84 10.10 -4.33
C HIS A 73 12.63 9.65 -5.78
N LEU A 74 11.43 9.18 -6.08
CA LEU A 74 11.01 8.78 -7.42
C LEU A 74 10.16 9.89 -8.05
N ASN A 75 10.12 9.90 -9.38
CA ASN A 75 9.05 10.59 -10.10
C ASN A 75 7.74 9.83 -9.86
N PHE A 76 6.84 10.40 -9.05
CA PHE A 76 5.60 9.73 -8.67
C PHE A 76 4.67 9.51 -9.85
N ASP A 77 4.65 10.42 -10.83
CA ASP A 77 3.80 10.27 -12.01
C ASP A 77 4.25 9.08 -12.86
N GLU A 78 5.56 8.94 -13.07
CA GLU A 78 6.13 7.81 -13.80
C GLU A 78 5.95 6.49 -13.05
N PHE A 79 6.21 6.48 -11.74
CA PHE A 79 6.02 5.30 -10.91
C PHE A 79 4.56 4.82 -10.92
N ASN A 80 3.62 5.75 -10.76
CA ASN A 80 2.20 5.44 -10.77
C ASN A 80 1.70 5.04 -12.16
N ALA A 81 2.22 5.64 -13.24
CA ALA A 81 1.92 5.22 -14.61
C ALA A 81 2.36 3.78 -14.87
N ASN A 82 3.54 3.39 -14.38
CA ASN A 82 4.01 2.00 -14.45
C ASN A 82 3.07 1.05 -13.70
N ALA A 83 2.53 1.46 -12.55
CA ALA A 83 1.54 0.67 -11.82
C ALA A 83 0.23 0.48 -12.58
N MET A 84 -0.22 1.51 -13.31
CA MET A 84 -1.39 1.40 -14.19
C MET A 84 -1.13 0.43 -15.35
N GLU A 85 0.02 0.53 -16.01
CA GLU A 85 0.38 -0.40 -17.08
C GLU A 85 0.49 -1.83 -16.56
N TYR A 86 1.10 -2.03 -15.38
CA TYR A 86 1.15 -3.33 -14.73
C TYR A 86 -0.26 -3.90 -14.48
N SER A 87 -1.18 -3.08 -13.96
CA SER A 87 -2.57 -3.44 -13.67
C SER A 87 -3.27 -4.04 -14.90
N LYS A 88 -3.04 -3.48 -16.10
CA LYS A 88 -3.65 -3.94 -17.35
C LYS A 88 -3.22 -5.34 -17.75
N THR A 89 -2.02 -5.77 -17.34
CA THR A 89 -1.45 -7.09 -17.65
C THR A 89 -1.87 -8.19 -16.67
N ARG A 90 -2.70 -7.86 -15.67
CA ARG A 90 -3.07 -8.76 -14.58
C ARG A 90 -4.58 -8.85 -14.39
N SER A 91 -5.03 -9.99 -13.87
CA SER A 91 -6.40 -10.19 -13.40
C SER A 91 -6.62 -9.50 -12.05
N LYS A 92 -7.87 -9.21 -11.67
CA LYS A 92 -8.16 -8.69 -10.32
C LYS A 92 -7.62 -9.60 -9.21
N ASN A 93 -7.75 -10.93 -9.38
CA ASN A 93 -7.35 -11.90 -8.36
C ASN A 93 -5.82 -11.86 -8.19
N THR A 94 -5.07 -11.77 -9.29
CA THR A 94 -3.60 -11.64 -9.22
C THR A 94 -3.20 -10.35 -8.50
N ILE A 95 -3.84 -9.23 -8.80
CA ILE A 95 -3.56 -7.95 -8.11
C ILE A 95 -3.88 -8.04 -6.61
N VAL A 96 -4.96 -8.72 -6.22
CA VAL A 96 -5.29 -8.91 -4.80
C VAL A 96 -4.27 -9.80 -4.09
N GLU A 97 -3.91 -10.95 -4.68
CA GLU A 97 -2.91 -11.85 -4.10
C GLU A 97 -1.56 -11.15 -3.92
N GLU A 98 -1.07 -10.47 -4.96
CA GLU A 98 0.20 -9.74 -4.91
C GLU A 98 0.14 -8.59 -3.90
N PHE A 99 -0.95 -7.82 -3.84
CA PHE A 99 -1.14 -6.79 -2.81
C PHE A 99 -1.01 -7.38 -1.39
N VAL A 100 -1.73 -8.46 -1.12
CA VAL A 100 -1.73 -9.11 0.19
C VAL A 100 -0.34 -9.65 0.51
N GLU A 101 0.33 -10.30 -0.44
CA GLU A 101 1.69 -10.79 -0.28
C GLU A 101 2.67 -9.65 0.10
N LYS A 102 2.71 -8.57 -0.70
CA LYS A 102 3.66 -7.46 -0.46
C LYS A 102 3.38 -6.75 0.86
N ARG A 103 2.11 -6.50 1.19
CA ARG A 103 1.73 -5.93 2.50
C ARG A 103 2.14 -6.85 3.65
N MET A 104 1.89 -8.15 3.53
CA MET A 104 2.20 -9.11 4.59
C MET A 104 3.71 -9.29 4.79
N ASN A 105 4.54 -9.15 3.74
CA ASN A 105 6.00 -9.13 3.89
C ASN A 105 6.46 -7.98 4.80
N ILE A 106 5.90 -6.78 4.61
CA ILE A 106 6.17 -5.64 5.50
C ILE A 106 5.71 -5.96 6.92
N ILE A 107 4.45 -6.38 7.08
CA ILE A 107 3.86 -6.68 8.40
C ILE A 107 4.69 -7.73 9.15
N HIS A 108 5.11 -8.80 8.48
CA HIS A 108 5.91 -9.86 9.08
C HIS A 108 7.25 -9.33 9.62
N ASP A 109 7.90 -8.45 8.88
CA ASP A 109 9.24 -7.96 9.22
C ASP A 109 9.24 -6.83 10.26
N ILE A 110 8.10 -6.15 10.46
CA ILE A 110 7.97 -5.08 11.46
C ILE A 110 7.25 -5.53 12.74
N THR A 111 6.47 -6.61 12.70
CA THR A 111 5.78 -7.14 13.88
C THR A 111 6.78 -7.62 14.93
N GLY A 112 6.58 -7.20 16.18
CA GLY A 112 7.41 -7.62 17.32
C GLY A 112 8.66 -6.77 17.55
N LEU A 113 8.96 -5.80 16.68
CA LEU A 113 9.97 -4.78 16.96
C LEU A 113 9.55 -3.94 18.18
N ASN A 114 10.53 -3.58 19.01
CA ASN A 114 10.28 -2.71 20.16
C ASN A 114 10.19 -1.23 19.73
N GLU A 115 9.80 -0.35 20.66
CA GLU A 115 9.60 1.08 20.36
C GLU A 115 10.90 1.79 19.91
N GLU A 116 12.07 1.39 20.40
CA GLU A 116 13.36 1.94 19.97
C GLU A 116 13.62 1.59 18.50
N GLU A 117 13.40 0.33 18.11
CA GLU A 117 13.57 -0.14 16.73
C GLU A 117 12.59 0.55 15.76
N TYR A 118 11.35 0.76 16.20
CA TYR A 118 10.32 1.45 15.42
C TYR A 118 10.60 2.94 15.20
N THR A 119 11.27 3.57 16.16
CA THR A 119 11.57 5.01 16.15
C THR A 119 13.00 5.33 15.71
N ARG A 120 13.84 4.31 15.52
CA ARG A 120 15.22 4.44 15.02
C ARG A 120 15.25 5.20 13.70
N GLU A 121 16.21 6.12 13.61
CA GLU A 121 16.49 6.87 12.40
C GLU A 121 17.50 6.12 11.51
N TYR A 122 17.12 5.93 10.25
CA TYR A 122 17.98 5.41 9.20
C TYR A 122 18.23 6.51 8.16
N LYS A 123 19.27 6.35 7.34
CA LYS A 123 19.49 7.18 6.15
C LYS A 123 19.00 6.41 4.94
N ASP A 124 18.08 6.98 4.18
CA ASP A 124 17.67 6.45 2.90
C ASP A 124 18.76 6.65 1.81
N GLY A 125 18.46 6.21 0.59
CA GLY A 125 19.33 6.34 -0.58
C GLY A 125 19.68 7.80 -0.92
N ASP A 126 18.80 8.75 -0.56
CA ASP A 126 19.00 10.20 -0.72
C ASP A 126 19.61 10.87 0.51
N LYS A 127 20.04 10.08 1.50
CA LYS A 127 20.61 10.53 2.79
C LYS A 127 19.61 11.30 3.68
N LYS A 128 18.31 11.20 3.41
CA LYS A 128 17.24 11.73 4.26
C LYS A 128 16.89 10.72 5.34
N LYS A 129 16.21 11.21 6.37
CA LYS A 129 15.80 10.41 7.54
C LYS A 129 14.64 9.49 7.17
N PHE A 130 14.79 8.19 7.40
CA PHE A 130 13.74 7.19 7.34
C PHE A 130 13.47 6.62 8.75
N ILE A 131 12.20 6.48 9.12
CA ILE A 131 11.77 5.91 10.41
C ILE A 131 10.55 5.03 10.15
N ILE A 132 10.58 3.76 10.60
CA ILE A 132 9.50 2.77 10.36
C ILE A 132 8.15 3.30 10.86
N LYS A 133 8.09 3.84 12.08
CA LYS A 133 6.86 4.41 12.65
C LYS A 133 6.27 5.54 11.80
N LYS A 134 7.11 6.40 11.21
CA LYS A 134 6.64 7.49 10.32
C LYS A 134 6.15 6.95 8.99
N TYR A 135 6.85 5.97 8.42
CA TYR A 135 6.44 5.27 7.20
C TYR A 135 5.07 4.60 7.38
N VAL A 136 4.89 3.75 8.39
CA VAL A 136 3.62 3.06 8.67
C VAL A 136 2.49 4.07 8.88
N ARG A 137 2.73 5.15 9.64
CA ARG A 137 1.73 6.20 9.84
C ARG A 137 1.30 6.87 8.52
N ALA A 138 2.26 7.18 7.65
CA ALA A 138 1.98 7.79 6.35
C ALA A 138 1.15 6.86 5.47
N PHE A 139 1.49 5.58 5.43
CA PHE A 139 0.80 4.58 4.62
C PHE A 139 -0.58 4.20 5.15
N ILE A 140 -0.80 4.22 6.46
CA ILE A 140 -2.17 4.16 7.03
C ILE A 140 -3.03 5.33 6.54
N SER A 141 -2.47 6.54 6.46
CA SER A 141 -3.19 7.70 5.95
C SER A 141 -3.48 7.56 4.44
N HIS A 142 -2.54 7.00 3.69
CA HIS A 142 -2.69 6.70 2.26
C HIS A 142 -3.79 5.67 2.02
N ASP A 143 -3.79 4.57 2.77
CA ASP A 143 -4.82 3.54 2.78
C ASP A 143 -6.21 4.14 3.04
N LYS A 144 -6.35 4.98 4.07
CA LYS A 144 -7.62 5.66 4.40
C LYS A 144 -8.11 6.56 3.28
N HIS A 145 -7.19 7.27 2.61
CA HIS A 145 -7.52 8.13 1.48
C HIS A 145 -8.15 7.32 0.34
N HIS A 146 -7.50 6.23 -0.07
CA HIS A 146 -8.00 5.39 -1.17
C HIS A 146 -9.22 4.57 -0.77
N LYS A 147 -9.31 4.07 0.47
CA LYS A 147 -10.55 3.43 0.97
C LYS A 147 -11.75 4.35 0.82
N LYS A 148 -11.60 5.63 1.17
CA LYS A 148 -12.69 6.61 1.03
C LYS A 148 -13.12 6.78 -0.44
N GLN A 149 -12.16 6.80 -1.38
CA GLN A 149 -12.46 6.87 -2.81
C GLN A 149 -13.18 5.61 -3.31
N ILE A 150 -12.69 4.42 -2.93
CA ILE A 150 -13.28 3.14 -3.32
C ILE A 150 -14.69 2.98 -2.74
N GLU A 151 -14.92 3.36 -1.48
CA GLU A 151 -16.25 3.31 -0.89
C GLU A 151 -17.22 4.31 -1.53
N ALA A 152 -16.75 5.49 -1.93
CA ALA A 152 -17.56 6.43 -2.70
C ALA A 152 -17.95 5.83 -4.06
N PHE A 153 -17.01 5.20 -4.76
CA PHE A 153 -17.25 4.48 -6.00
C PHE A 153 -18.24 3.31 -5.82
N LYS A 154 -18.06 2.47 -4.80
CA LYS A 154 -18.99 1.35 -4.52
C LYS A 154 -20.42 1.84 -4.31
N LYS A 155 -20.63 3.00 -3.69
CA LYS A 155 -21.97 3.58 -3.53
C LYS A 155 -22.62 3.94 -4.87
N THR A 156 -21.87 4.43 -5.86
CA THR A 156 -22.43 4.76 -7.18
C THR A 156 -22.90 3.50 -7.93
N LEU A 157 -22.23 2.37 -7.73
CA LEU A 157 -22.64 1.08 -8.30
C LEU A 157 -24.00 0.58 -7.80
N HIS A 158 -24.39 0.95 -6.58
CA HIS A 158 -25.68 0.56 -5.99
C HIS A 158 -26.83 1.47 -6.45
N ILE A 159 -26.51 2.70 -6.87
CA ILE A 159 -27.49 3.66 -7.39
C ILE A 159 -27.81 3.39 -8.87
N ALA A 160 -26.90 2.73 -9.59
CA ALA A 160 -27.04 2.40 -11.01
C ALA A 160 -27.77 1.07 -11.29
N LYS A 161 -28.39 0.44 -10.28
CA LYS A 161 -29.27 -0.73 -10.41
C LYS A 161 -30.73 -0.32 -10.33
#